data_AF-D7VTG9-F1
#
_entry.id   AF-D7VTG9-F1
#
_cell.length_a   1.000
_cell.length_b   1.000
_cell.length_c   1.000
_cell.angle_alpha   90.00
_cell.angle_beta   90.00
_cell.angle_gamma   90.00
#
_symmetry.space_group_name_H-M   'P 1'
#
loop_
_entity.id
_entity.type
_entity.pdbx_description
1 polymer ?
#
loop_
_entity_poly.entity_id
_entity_poly.type
_entity_poly.pdbx_seq_one_letter_code
_entity_poly.pdbx_strand_id
1 'polypeptide(L)'
;MNKYLKDCLIVFAVLLCIGLLIMAWIWWALENRHKDAERDGVEISLICDTVKMITEQPTLGFIKFEASDLETLKFQILRDGKFIEEKMIRTDFTKQNDDIIWKVSIPYKQFLKTDTIVLTTANKLIYYISDYHHYAYLQYGMFGYLGSHDCRFSEDCIINGRHSSGIIDRMDGWVNVEKAKHIAYLDPSTDEYEAFARSMPVKTRDAEIIFQDNRENKTLYSMYSYGIEVTPNESYYVFAEELENRRGHMDVIKINTRSGAYKRYKNYPFEN
;
A
#
# COMPACT_ATOMS: atom_id res chain seq x y z
N MET A 1 -25.84 -44.58 50.23
CA MET A 1 -25.36 -43.20 49.91
C MET A 1 -26.07 -42.24 50.85
N ASN A 2 -25.35 -41.41 51.62
CA ASN A 2 -25.97 -40.49 52.58
C ASN A 2 -26.98 -39.59 51.86
N LYS A 3 -28.17 -39.39 52.42
CA LYS A 3 -29.28 -38.64 51.79
C LYS A 3 -28.82 -37.25 51.30
N TYR A 4 -27.99 -36.59 52.11
CA TYR A 4 -27.31 -35.33 51.81
C TYR A 4 -26.40 -35.34 50.56
N LEU A 5 -25.78 -36.48 50.24
CA LEU A 5 -24.85 -36.61 49.10
C LEU A 5 -25.61 -36.76 47.77
N LYS A 6 -26.80 -37.37 47.81
CA LYS A 6 -27.71 -37.47 46.66
C LYS A 6 -28.32 -36.11 46.30
N ASP A 7 -28.74 -35.35 47.31
CA ASP A 7 -29.32 -34.02 47.10
C ASP A 7 -28.27 -33.02 46.57
N CYS A 8 -27.03 -33.08 47.08
CA CYS A 8 -25.92 -32.27 46.57
C CYS A 8 -25.57 -32.57 45.10
N LEU A 9 -25.58 -33.86 44.70
CA LEU A 9 -25.39 -34.27 43.30
C LEU A 9 -26.49 -33.76 42.36
N ILE A 10 -27.74 -33.75 42.81
CA ILE A 10 -28.86 -33.21 42.02
C ILE A 10 -28.68 -31.71 41.80
N VAL A 11 -28.33 -30.94 42.84
CA VAL A 11 -28.08 -29.50 42.72
C VAL A 11 -26.91 -29.22 41.76
N PHE A 12 -25.81 -29.98 41.88
CA PHE A 12 -24.68 -29.83 40.97
C PHE A 12 -25.05 -30.16 39.51
N ALA A 13 -25.82 -31.23 39.28
CA ALA A 13 -26.28 -31.59 37.95
C ALA A 13 -27.19 -30.50 37.33
N VAL A 14 -28.07 -29.90 38.12
CA VAL A 14 -28.92 -28.78 37.68
C VAL A 14 -28.07 -27.56 37.31
N LEU A 15 -27.10 -27.18 38.14
CA LEU A 15 -26.19 -26.06 37.86
C LEU A 15 -25.36 -26.31 36.59
N LEU A 16 -24.89 -27.54 36.40
CA LEU A 16 -24.15 -27.93 35.19
C LEU A 16 -25.04 -27.85 33.94
N CYS A 17 -26.28 -28.32 34.01
CA CYS A 17 -27.25 -28.17 32.91
C CYS A 17 -27.52 -26.70 32.58
N ILE A 18 -27.69 -25.83 33.58
CA ILE A 18 -27.86 -24.38 33.38
C ILE A 18 -26.62 -23.79 32.71
N GLY A 19 -25.42 -24.15 33.19
CA GLY A 19 -24.16 -23.71 32.59
C GLY A 19 -24.03 -24.10 31.11
N LEU A 20 -24.39 -25.34 30.76
CA LEU A 20 -24.38 -25.81 29.38
C LEU A 20 -25.41 -25.07 28.50
N LEU A 21 -26.60 -24.80 29.03
CA LEU A 21 -27.62 -24.02 28.31
C LEU A 21 -27.15 -22.59 28.03
N ILE A 22 -26.49 -21.94 29.01
CA ILE A 22 -25.91 -20.61 28.84
C ILE A 22 -24.81 -20.64 27.77
N MET A 23 -23.90 -21.63 27.81
CA MET A 23 -22.84 -21.78 26.81
C MET A 23 -23.41 -22.00 25.40
N ALA A 24 -24.43 -22.86 25.27
CA ALA A 24 -25.10 -23.11 23.99
C ALA A 24 -25.79 -21.85 23.46
N TRP A 25 -26.44 -21.07 24.33
CA TRP A 25 -27.07 -19.81 23.96
C TRP A 25 -26.05 -18.76 23.51
N ILE A 26 -24.92 -18.62 24.22
CA ILE A 26 -23.82 -17.72 23.83
C ILE A 26 -23.26 -18.13 22.46
N TRP A 27 -22.99 -19.43 22.27
CA TRP A 27 -22.48 -19.93 20.98
C TRP A 27 -23.44 -19.63 19.84
N TRP A 28 -24.73 -19.93 20.01
CA TRP A 28 -25.77 -19.65 19.02
C TRP A 28 -25.90 -18.15 18.72
N ALA A 29 -25.82 -17.30 19.75
CA ALA A 29 -25.86 -15.86 19.57
C ALA A 29 -24.64 -15.32 18.80
N LEU A 30 -23.43 -15.84 19.08
CA LEU A 30 -22.21 -15.46 18.37
C LEU A 30 -22.24 -15.88 16.90
N GLU A 31 -22.65 -17.12 16.63
CA GLU A 31 -22.76 -17.65 15.26
C GLU A 31 -23.77 -16.86 14.42
N ASN A 32 -24.93 -16.52 14.97
CA ASN A 32 -25.91 -15.70 14.26
C ASN A 32 -25.39 -14.29 13.99
N ARG A 33 -24.72 -13.66 14.97
CA ARG A 33 -24.10 -12.35 14.78
C ARG A 33 -23.03 -12.36 13.70
N HIS A 34 -22.27 -13.43 13.57
CA HIS A 34 -21.29 -13.59 12.50
C HIS A 34 -21.98 -13.62 11.13
N LYS A 35 -23.04 -14.41 10.98
CA LYS A 35 -23.82 -14.49 9.73
C LYS A 35 -24.49 -13.16 9.38
N ASP A 36 -25.03 -12.46 10.37
CA ASP A 36 -25.59 -11.13 10.19
C ASP A 36 -24.49 -10.15 9.74
N ALA A 37 -23.29 -10.21 10.33
CA ALA A 37 -22.18 -9.36 9.92
C ALA A 37 -21.72 -9.64 8.48
N GLU A 38 -21.67 -10.89 8.05
CA GLU A 38 -21.33 -11.22 6.65
C GLU A 38 -22.38 -10.70 5.68
N ARG A 39 -23.67 -10.91 5.99
CA ARG A 39 -24.77 -10.43 5.14
C ARG A 39 -24.77 -8.90 5.06
N ASP A 40 -24.73 -8.24 6.21
CA ASP A 40 -24.74 -6.78 6.29
C ASP A 40 -23.46 -6.22 5.65
N GLY A 41 -22.31 -6.89 5.79
CA GLY A 41 -21.07 -6.50 5.12
C GLY A 41 -21.22 -6.39 3.60
N VAL A 42 -21.88 -7.36 2.96
CA VAL A 42 -22.15 -7.33 1.51
C VAL A 42 -23.16 -6.25 1.16
N GLU A 43 -24.27 -6.17 1.89
CA GLU A 43 -25.34 -5.19 1.63
C GLU A 43 -24.82 -3.75 1.76
N ILE A 44 -24.11 -3.46 2.85
CA ILE A 44 -23.57 -2.14 3.10
C ILE A 44 -22.41 -1.82 2.14
N SER A 45 -21.61 -2.79 1.72
CA SER A 45 -20.59 -2.55 0.68
C SER A 45 -21.22 -2.02 -0.60
N LEU A 46 -22.34 -2.62 -1.04
CA LEU A 46 -23.06 -2.15 -2.22
C LEU A 46 -23.60 -0.73 -2.04
N ILE A 47 -24.04 -0.37 -0.82
CA ILE A 47 -24.46 1.01 -0.50
C ILE A 47 -23.27 1.97 -0.55
N CYS A 48 -22.14 1.62 0.05
CA CYS A 48 -20.95 2.47 0.03
C CYS A 48 -20.40 2.66 -1.39
N ASP A 49 -20.55 1.67 -2.26
CA ASP A 49 -20.20 1.79 -3.69
C ASP A 49 -21.05 2.80 -4.45
N THR A 50 -22.23 3.16 -3.94
CA THR A 50 -23.05 4.23 -4.53
C THR A 50 -22.49 5.64 -4.26
N VAL A 51 -21.55 5.79 -3.31
CA VAL A 51 -20.93 7.08 -2.99
C VAL A 51 -19.98 7.47 -4.13
N LYS A 52 -20.39 8.46 -4.91
CA LYS A 52 -19.67 8.88 -6.12
C LYS A 52 -18.55 9.89 -5.87
N MET A 53 -18.62 10.61 -4.75
CA MET A 53 -17.73 11.74 -4.47
C MET A 53 -16.85 11.44 -3.26
N ILE A 54 -15.57 11.78 -3.36
CA ILE A 54 -14.66 11.86 -2.24
C ILE A 54 -14.64 13.31 -1.75
N THR A 55 -14.83 13.52 -0.43
CA THR A 55 -14.91 14.85 0.20
C THR A 55 -13.90 15.05 1.34
N GLU A 56 -13.22 13.98 1.73
CA GLU A 56 -12.37 13.86 2.92
C GLU A 56 -10.98 14.50 2.72
N GLN A 57 -10.65 14.93 1.50
CA GLN A 57 -9.36 15.51 1.13
C GLN A 57 -8.16 14.67 1.59
N PRO A 58 -7.99 13.45 1.04
CA PRO A 58 -6.95 12.51 1.49
C PRO A 58 -5.56 13.14 1.52
N THR A 59 -4.74 12.63 2.45
CA THR A 59 -3.36 13.07 2.62
C THR A 59 -2.40 12.10 1.97
N LEU A 60 -1.46 12.63 1.21
CA LEU A 60 -0.38 11.90 0.57
C LEU A 60 0.88 12.01 1.41
N GLY A 61 1.51 10.88 1.71
CA GLY A 61 2.83 10.79 2.29
C GLY A 61 3.90 10.70 1.21
N PHE A 62 5.06 11.31 1.41
CA PHE A 62 6.19 11.27 0.48
C PHE A 62 7.42 10.75 1.20
N ILE A 63 8.06 9.73 0.62
CA ILE A 63 9.27 9.11 1.15
C ILE A 63 10.41 9.14 0.14
N LYS A 64 11.64 9.24 0.64
CA LYS A 64 12.89 9.19 -0.16
C LYS A 64 13.00 10.31 -1.20
N PHE A 65 12.27 11.41 -1.01
CA PHE A 65 12.41 12.64 -1.78
C PHE A 65 13.42 13.59 -1.15
N GLU A 66 14.00 14.46 -1.97
CA GLU A 66 14.68 15.65 -1.48
C GLU A 66 13.68 16.81 -1.37
N ALA A 67 13.91 17.77 -0.46
CA ALA A 67 12.96 18.87 -0.26
C ALA A 67 12.78 19.71 -1.54
N SER A 68 13.84 19.83 -2.34
CA SER A 68 13.82 20.45 -3.67
C SER A 68 12.95 19.71 -4.68
N ASP A 69 12.76 18.39 -4.53
CA ASP A 69 11.89 17.63 -5.43
C ASP A 69 10.41 17.98 -5.19
N LEU A 70 10.05 18.36 -3.97
CA LEU A 70 8.67 18.63 -3.56
C LEU A 70 8.31 20.11 -3.44
N GLU A 71 9.24 21.04 -3.65
CA GLU A 71 9.02 22.50 -3.46
C GLU A 71 7.70 22.98 -4.10
N THR A 72 7.40 22.47 -5.29
CA THR A 72 6.14 22.70 -5.98
C THR A 72 5.52 21.38 -6.39
N LEU A 73 4.24 21.21 -6.06
CA LEU A 73 3.45 20.07 -6.48
C LEU A 73 2.27 20.53 -7.33
N LYS A 74 2.14 19.92 -8.50
CA LYS A 74 1.06 20.17 -9.44
C LYS A 74 0.09 19.00 -9.41
N PHE A 75 -1.13 19.28 -8.99
CA PHE A 75 -2.25 18.34 -9.01
C PHE A 75 -3.13 18.64 -10.22
N GLN A 76 -3.53 17.59 -10.94
CA GLN A 76 -4.48 17.68 -12.04
C GLN A 76 -5.51 16.56 -11.92
N ILE A 77 -6.78 16.84 -12.21
CA ILE A 77 -7.81 15.81 -12.30
C ILE A 77 -7.91 15.33 -13.74
N LEU A 78 -7.68 14.05 -13.96
CA LEU A 78 -7.88 13.34 -15.21
C LEU A 78 -9.20 12.56 -15.15
N ARG A 79 -10.14 12.92 -16.01
CA ARG A 79 -11.45 12.28 -16.15
C ARG A 79 -11.72 11.99 -17.62
N ASP A 80 -12.09 10.75 -17.93
CA ASP A 80 -12.39 10.30 -19.30
C ASP A 80 -11.26 10.67 -20.30
N GLY A 81 -10.01 10.56 -19.85
CA GLY A 81 -8.83 10.89 -20.66
C GLY A 81 -8.55 12.38 -20.85
N LYS A 82 -9.30 13.28 -20.20
CA LYS A 82 -9.11 14.74 -20.29
C LYS A 82 -8.79 15.35 -18.93
N PHE A 83 -7.87 16.30 -18.92
CA PHE A 83 -7.58 17.11 -17.74
C PHE A 83 -8.69 18.16 -17.57
N ILE A 84 -9.36 18.14 -16.43
CA ILE A 84 -10.53 19.01 -16.17
C ILE A 84 -10.26 20.09 -15.13
N GLU A 85 -9.33 19.87 -14.21
CA GLU A 85 -8.96 20.84 -13.17
C GLU A 85 -7.47 20.72 -12.85
N GLU A 86 -6.85 21.83 -12.47
CA GLU A 86 -5.44 21.91 -12.12
C GLU A 86 -5.25 22.83 -10.91
N LYS A 87 -4.39 22.40 -9.98
CA LYS A 87 -3.96 23.19 -8.83
C LYS A 87 -2.48 23.01 -8.59
N MET A 88 -1.80 24.11 -8.34
CA MET A 88 -0.42 24.09 -7.87
C MET A 88 -0.37 24.48 -6.41
N ILE A 89 0.40 23.72 -5.64
CA ILE A 89 0.72 24.06 -4.26
C ILE A 89 2.23 24.24 -4.16
N ARG A 90 2.63 25.20 -3.32
CA ARG A 90 4.02 25.35 -2.91
C ARG A 90 4.13 24.77 -1.50
N THR A 91 5.05 23.84 -1.31
CA THR A 91 5.28 23.24 0.01
C THR A 91 6.42 23.98 0.70
N ASP A 92 6.30 24.16 2.00
CA ASP A 92 7.31 24.76 2.87
C ASP A 92 7.99 23.70 3.75
N PHE A 93 8.21 22.49 3.21
CA PHE A 93 8.88 21.41 3.91
C PHE A 93 10.26 21.85 4.38
N THR A 94 10.35 22.22 5.66
CA THR A 94 11.61 22.51 6.32
C THR A 94 12.24 21.19 6.74
N LYS A 95 13.56 21.07 6.56
CA LYS A 95 14.37 19.90 6.96
C LYS A 95 14.32 19.56 8.47
N GLN A 96 13.51 20.27 9.27
CA GLN A 96 13.51 20.20 10.73
C GLN A 96 12.49 19.25 11.34
N ASN A 97 11.55 18.70 10.57
CA ASN A 97 10.74 17.60 11.09
C ASN A 97 11.57 16.32 10.97
N ASP A 98 11.88 15.70 12.11
CA ASP A 98 12.48 14.35 12.22
C ASP A 98 11.59 13.25 11.58
N ASP A 99 10.44 13.63 11.00
CA ASP A 99 9.57 12.74 10.24
C ASP A 99 10.21 12.36 8.89
N ILE A 100 10.36 11.04 8.70
CA ILE A 100 10.82 10.43 7.45
C ILE A 100 9.82 10.65 6.31
N ILE A 101 8.58 11.04 6.62
CA ILE A 101 7.46 11.11 5.69
C ILE A 101 6.90 12.55 5.66
N TRP A 102 7.05 13.22 4.52
CA TRP A 102 6.41 14.52 4.28
C TRP A 102 4.97 14.33 3.86
N LYS A 103 4.05 15.19 4.31
CA LYS A 103 2.61 15.00 4.12
C LYS A 103 1.95 16.20 3.44
N VAL A 104 1.05 15.93 2.49
CA VAL A 104 0.27 16.94 1.77
C VAL A 104 -1.15 16.46 1.57
N SER A 105 -2.15 17.27 1.91
CA SER A 105 -3.54 16.98 1.55
C SER A 105 -3.84 17.38 0.10
N ILE A 106 -4.61 16.54 -0.59
CA ILE A 106 -5.04 16.81 -1.96
C ILE A 106 -5.84 18.13 -2.01
N PRO A 107 -5.49 19.09 -2.90
CA PRO A 107 -6.02 20.45 -2.85
C PRO A 107 -7.44 20.60 -3.46
N TYR A 108 -8.21 19.53 -3.56
CA TYR A 108 -9.58 19.54 -4.06
C TYR A 108 -10.54 19.33 -2.89
N LYS A 109 -11.58 20.17 -2.77
CA LYS A 109 -12.60 20.00 -1.73
C LYS A 109 -13.42 18.74 -1.94
N GLN A 110 -13.61 18.37 -3.21
CA GLN A 110 -14.27 17.14 -3.62
C GLN A 110 -13.82 16.73 -5.02
N PHE A 111 -13.85 15.44 -5.32
CA PHE A 111 -13.60 14.87 -6.65
C PHE A 111 -14.38 13.55 -6.81
N LEU A 112 -14.54 13.02 -8.02
CA LEU A 112 -15.24 11.75 -8.21
C LEU A 112 -14.36 10.57 -7.78
N LYS A 113 -14.97 9.53 -7.21
CA LYS A 113 -14.35 8.23 -6.91
C LYS A 113 -13.61 7.65 -8.14
N THR A 114 -14.15 7.88 -9.34
CA THR A 114 -13.61 7.41 -10.62
C THR A 114 -12.52 8.31 -11.21
N ASP A 115 -12.26 9.48 -10.62
CA ASP A 115 -11.22 10.38 -11.12
C ASP A 115 -9.83 9.80 -10.86
N THR A 116 -8.91 10.10 -11.76
CA THR A 116 -7.49 9.89 -11.52
C THR A 116 -6.84 11.24 -11.23
N ILE A 117 -6.16 11.35 -10.09
CA ILE A 117 -5.39 12.53 -9.72
C ILE A 117 -3.98 12.34 -10.24
N VAL A 118 -3.57 13.20 -11.16
CA VAL A 118 -2.21 13.24 -11.69
C VAL A 118 -1.41 14.25 -10.90
N LEU A 119 -0.42 13.75 -10.17
CA LEU A 119 0.53 14.55 -9.42
C LEU A 119 1.82 14.67 -10.20
N THR A 120 2.31 15.90 -10.38
CA THR A 120 3.63 16.20 -10.94
C THR A 120 4.46 16.97 -9.92
N THR A 121 5.67 16.48 -9.64
CA THR A 121 6.63 17.11 -8.72
C THR A 121 7.47 18.18 -9.43
N ALA A 122 8.25 18.97 -8.68
CA ALA A 122 9.09 20.03 -9.24
C ALA A 122 10.15 19.48 -10.23
N ASN A 123 10.68 18.28 -9.94
CA ASN A 123 11.62 17.56 -10.81
C ASN A 123 10.92 16.77 -11.94
N LYS A 124 9.62 16.97 -12.17
CA LYS A 124 8.81 16.35 -13.24
C LYS A 124 8.55 14.84 -13.10
N LEU A 125 8.62 14.28 -11.90
CA LEU A 125 8.09 12.93 -11.65
C LEU A 125 6.57 12.97 -11.67
N ILE A 126 5.96 12.01 -12.35
CA ILE A 126 4.52 11.93 -12.53
C ILE A 126 3.97 10.69 -11.83
N TYR A 127 2.88 10.90 -11.09
CA TYR A 127 2.13 9.85 -10.38
C TYR A 127 0.66 9.93 -10.74
N TYR A 128 0.08 8.79 -11.11
CA TYR A 128 -1.35 8.61 -11.36
C TYR A 128 -1.96 7.93 -10.13
N ILE A 129 -2.77 8.67 -9.38
CA ILE A 129 -3.38 8.26 -8.12
C ILE A 129 -4.87 8.06 -8.38
N SER A 130 -5.38 6.86 -8.10
CA SER A 130 -6.76 6.47 -8.45
C SER A 130 -7.33 5.50 -7.42
N ASP A 131 -8.59 5.08 -7.61
CA ASP A 131 -9.24 4.04 -6.82
C ASP A 131 -9.43 4.38 -5.32
N TYR A 132 -9.51 5.67 -5.01
CA TYR A 132 -10.06 6.09 -3.73
C TYR A 132 -11.49 5.59 -3.59
N HIS A 133 -11.85 5.08 -2.43
CA HIS A 133 -13.16 4.49 -2.22
C HIS A 133 -13.63 4.61 -0.78
N HIS A 134 -14.93 4.42 -0.59
CA HIS A 134 -15.52 4.18 0.70
C HIS A 134 -15.73 2.68 0.88
N TYR A 135 -15.57 2.18 2.10
CA TYR A 135 -15.79 0.80 2.47
C TYR A 135 -16.82 0.70 3.59
N ALA A 136 -17.47 -0.46 3.67
CA ALA A 136 -18.41 -0.78 4.74
C ALA A 136 -17.66 -1.02 6.04
N TYR A 137 -17.88 -0.16 7.04
CA TYR A 137 -17.37 -0.34 8.39
C TYR A 137 -18.47 -0.88 9.30
N LEU A 138 -18.33 -2.14 9.70
CA LEU A 138 -19.22 -2.77 10.67
C LEU A 138 -18.72 -2.52 12.08
N GLN A 139 -19.63 -2.16 12.99
CA GLN A 139 -19.27 -1.88 14.38
C GLN A 139 -19.34 -3.16 15.22
N TYR A 140 -18.24 -3.47 15.91
CA TYR A 140 -18.12 -4.61 16.81
C TYR A 140 -17.93 -4.12 18.25
N GLY A 141 -18.61 -4.78 19.19
CA GLY A 141 -18.42 -4.61 20.62
C GLY A 141 -17.78 -5.84 21.25
N MET A 142 -17.70 -5.85 22.59
CA MET A 142 -17.11 -6.95 23.37
C MET A 142 -17.75 -8.31 23.11
N PHE A 143 -19.01 -8.34 22.67
CA PHE A 143 -19.77 -9.55 22.35
C PHE A 143 -20.08 -9.68 20.84
N GLY A 144 -19.21 -9.13 19.99
CA GLY A 144 -19.31 -9.24 18.54
C GLY A 144 -20.11 -8.11 17.88
N TYR A 145 -20.57 -8.39 16.65
CA TYR A 145 -21.26 -7.42 15.79
C TYR A 145 -22.50 -6.82 16.47
N LEU A 146 -22.65 -5.50 16.35
CA LEU A 146 -23.70 -4.74 17.01
C LEU A 146 -24.92 -4.46 16.13
N GLY A 147 -24.88 -4.81 14.84
CA GLY A 147 -25.94 -4.47 13.88
C GLY A 147 -25.88 -3.02 13.40
N SER A 148 -24.81 -2.29 13.72
CA SER A 148 -24.58 -0.92 13.28
C SER A 148 -23.40 -0.83 12.33
N HIS A 149 -23.52 0.06 11.35
CA HIS A 149 -22.58 0.18 10.24
C HIS A 149 -22.46 1.65 9.79
N ASP A 150 -21.38 1.95 9.08
CA ASP A 150 -21.17 3.24 8.42
C ASP A 150 -20.30 3.08 7.16
N CYS A 151 -20.35 4.03 6.25
CA CYS A 151 -19.46 4.08 5.10
C CYS A 151 -18.25 4.96 5.43
N ARG A 152 -17.07 4.35 5.53
CA ARG A 152 -15.83 5.06 5.85
C ARG A 152 -14.97 5.23 4.62
N PHE A 153 -14.30 6.38 4.53
CA PHE A 153 -13.29 6.63 3.52
C PHE A 153 -12.06 5.73 3.74
N SER A 154 -11.56 5.11 2.68
CA SER A 154 -10.29 4.39 2.67
C SER A 154 -9.16 5.30 2.18
N GLU A 155 -8.05 5.34 2.92
CA GLU A 155 -6.82 5.96 2.44
C GLU A 155 -6.08 5.09 1.41
N ASP A 156 -6.52 3.84 1.24
CA ASP A 156 -5.98 2.95 0.22
C ASP A 156 -6.36 3.43 -1.18
N CYS A 157 -5.37 3.46 -2.06
CA CYS A 157 -5.49 3.90 -3.43
C CYS A 157 -4.49 3.14 -4.32
N ILE A 158 -4.58 3.38 -5.62
CA ILE A 158 -3.65 2.87 -6.62
C ILE A 158 -2.78 4.02 -7.11
N ILE A 159 -1.46 3.89 -6.96
CA ILE A 159 -0.45 4.85 -7.42
C ILE A 159 0.39 4.19 -8.51
N ASN A 160 0.37 4.72 -9.73
CA ASN A 160 1.08 4.17 -10.89
C ASN A 160 0.84 2.66 -11.10
N GLY A 161 -0.37 2.19 -10.78
CA GLY A 161 -0.77 0.78 -10.92
C GLY A 161 -0.49 -0.11 -9.71
N ARG A 162 0.02 0.43 -8.58
CA ARG A 162 0.27 -0.34 -7.36
C ARG A 162 -0.60 0.12 -6.20
N HIS A 163 -1.05 -0.82 -5.38
CA HIS A 163 -1.77 -0.50 -4.15
C HIS A 163 -0.85 0.24 -3.17
N SER A 164 -1.37 1.31 -2.58
CA SER A 164 -0.69 2.13 -1.59
C SER A 164 -1.70 2.75 -0.63
N SER A 165 -1.31 2.94 0.63
CA SER A 165 -2.09 3.67 1.63
C SER A 165 -1.83 5.18 1.53
N GLY A 166 -1.79 5.74 0.31
CA GLY A 166 -1.45 7.14 0.05
C GLY A 166 0.03 7.50 0.23
N ILE A 167 0.94 6.53 0.34
CA ILE A 167 2.38 6.77 0.41
C ILE A 167 2.98 6.73 -1.00
N ILE A 168 3.68 7.81 -1.37
CA ILE A 168 4.39 7.98 -2.62
C ILE A 168 5.87 7.77 -2.37
N ASP A 169 6.42 6.73 -3.01
CA ASP A 169 7.86 6.52 -3.09
C ASP A 169 8.41 7.21 -4.34
N ARG A 170 9.52 7.95 -4.19
CA ARG A 170 10.23 8.56 -5.30
C ARG A 170 10.60 7.56 -6.39
N MET A 171 10.91 6.33 -6.01
CA MET A 171 11.34 5.27 -6.92
C MET A 171 10.24 4.81 -7.88
N ASP A 172 8.98 5.05 -7.54
CA ASP A 172 7.82 4.66 -8.36
C ASP A 172 7.40 5.75 -9.37
N GLY A 173 8.08 6.89 -9.37
CA GLY A 173 7.77 8.04 -10.22
C GLY A 173 8.08 7.80 -11.69
N TRP A 174 7.19 8.27 -12.56
CA TRP A 174 7.41 8.20 -14.01
C TRP A 174 8.04 9.50 -14.53
N VAL A 175 9.24 9.38 -15.11
CA VAL A 175 9.90 10.50 -15.84
C VAL A 175 9.30 10.66 -17.24
N ASN A 176 9.05 9.54 -17.93
CA ASN A 176 8.42 9.51 -19.24
C ASN A 176 7.24 8.53 -19.19
N VAL A 177 6.03 9.07 -19.20
CA VAL A 177 4.78 8.30 -19.08
C VAL A 177 4.61 7.30 -20.22
N GLU A 178 4.96 7.67 -21.46
CA GLU A 178 4.79 6.77 -22.61
C GLU A 178 5.69 5.54 -22.50
N LYS A 179 6.95 5.73 -22.08
CA LYS A 179 7.85 4.61 -21.82
C LYS A 179 7.40 3.81 -20.59
N ALA A 180 7.06 4.49 -19.49
CA ALA A 180 6.77 3.87 -18.22
C ALA A 180 5.52 2.99 -18.25
N LYS A 181 4.49 3.34 -19.04
CA LYS A 181 3.29 2.51 -19.26
C LYS A 181 3.59 1.13 -19.84
N HIS A 182 4.76 0.94 -20.44
CA HIS A 182 5.20 -0.33 -21.00
C HIS A 182 6.18 -1.08 -20.09
N ILE A 183 6.45 -0.56 -18.89
CA ILE A 183 7.28 -1.22 -17.90
C ILE A 183 6.34 -1.94 -16.93
N ALA A 184 6.34 -3.26 -16.97
CA ALA A 184 5.73 -4.07 -15.92
C ALA A 184 6.71 -4.20 -14.76
N TYR A 185 6.21 -4.20 -13.54
CA TYR A 185 7.02 -4.40 -12.35
C TYR A 185 6.52 -5.61 -11.58
N LEU A 186 7.44 -6.51 -11.26
CA LEU A 186 7.16 -7.71 -10.49
C LEU A 186 7.65 -7.50 -9.06
N ASP A 187 6.72 -7.56 -8.11
CA ASP A 187 6.98 -7.40 -6.69
C ASP A 187 7.70 -8.63 -6.13
N PRO A 188 8.82 -8.47 -5.39
CA PRO A 188 9.60 -9.56 -4.80
C PRO A 188 8.80 -10.56 -3.95
N SER A 189 7.66 -10.14 -3.41
CA SER A 189 6.79 -10.95 -2.54
C SER A 189 5.81 -11.85 -3.30
N THR A 190 5.77 -11.78 -4.63
CA THR A 190 4.76 -12.46 -5.46
C THR A 190 5.28 -13.75 -6.10
N ASP A 191 4.37 -14.72 -6.30
CA ASP A 191 4.68 -15.94 -7.04
C ASP A 191 5.08 -15.67 -8.50
N GLU A 192 4.56 -14.60 -9.10
CA GLU A 192 4.91 -14.18 -10.45
C GLU A 192 6.38 -13.77 -10.55
N TYR A 193 6.87 -13.00 -9.58
CA TYR A 193 8.29 -12.65 -9.48
C TYR A 193 9.16 -13.91 -9.42
N GLU A 194 8.83 -14.86 -8.55
CA GLU A 194 9.58 -16.10 -8.37
C GLU A 194 9.60 -16.95 -9.65
N ALA A 195 8.45 -17.11 -10.29
CA ALA A 195 8.32 -17.84 -11.55
C ALA A 195 9.15 -17.18 -12.66
N PHE A 196 9.07 -15.85 -12.78
CA PHE A 196 9.83 -15.09 -13.75
C PHE A 196 11.33 -15.20 -13.50
N ALA A 197 11.80 -14.92 -12.29
CA ALA A 197 13.22 -14.97 -11.92
C ALA A 197 13.84 -16.36 -12.18
N ARG A 198 13.10 -17.44 -11.91
CA ARG A 198 13.55 -18.81 -12.20
C ARG A 198 13.74 -19.08 -13.69
N SER A 199 12.95 -18.45 -14.54
CA SER A 199 13.04 -18.59 -16.00
C SER A 199 14.20 -17.81 -16.62
N MET A 200 14.77 -16.83 -15.90
CA MET A 200 15.85 -15.99 -16.40
C MET A 200 17.23 -16.66 -16.32
N PRO A 201 18.17 -16.36 -17.24
CA PRO A 201 19.54 -16.88 -17.17
C PRO A 201 20.28 -16.48 -15.89
N VAL A 202 20.21 -15.21 -15.51
CA VAL A 202 20.79 -14.71 -14.26
C VAL A 202 19.78 -14.93 -13.14
N LYS A 203 20.14 -15.73 -12.14
CA LYS A 203 19.26 -15.99 -10.99
C LYS A 203 19.33 -14.84 -10.00
N THR A 204 18.29 -14.70 -9.17
CA THR A 204 18.23 -13.67 -8.11
C THR A 204 19.49 -13.66 -7.26
N ARG A 205 19.97 -14.84 -6.84
CA ARG A 205 21.20 -14.97 -6.04
C ARG A 205 22.45 -14.47 -6.76
N ASP A 206 22.57 -14.69 -8.07
CA ASP A 206 23.70 -14.19 -8.85
C ASP A 206 23.62 -12.66 -8.97
N ALA A 207 22.41 -12.12 -9.16
CA ALA A 207 22.18 -10.68 -9.19
C ALA A 207 22.48 -10.03 -7.83
N GLU A 208 22.14 -10.68 -6.71
CA GLU A 208 22.51 -10.22 -5.36
C GLU A 208 24.02 -10.18 -5.16
N ILE A 209 24.77 -11.17 -5.67
CA ILE A 209 26.23 -11.18 -5.63
C ILE A 209 26.79 -10.02 -6.47
N ILE A 210 26.28 -9.83 -7.70
CA ILE A 210 26.67 -8.70 -8.56
C ILE A 210 26.40 -7.37 -7.85
N PHE A 211 25.25 -7.23 -7.17
CA PHE A 211 24.95 -6.04 -6.37
C PHE A 211 25.98 -5.84 -5.25
N GLN A 212 26.25 -6.88 -4.46
CA GLN A 212 27.17 -6.83 -3.33
C GLN A 212 28.61 -6.49 -3.74
N ASP A 213 29.08 -7.02 -4.87
CA ASP A 213 30.42 -6.76 -5.38
C ASP A 213 30.58 -5.31 -5.89
N ASN A 214 29.48 -4.67 -6.27
CA ASN A 214 29.49 -3.35 -6.88
C ASN A 214 28.91 -2.25 -5.97
N ARG A 215 28.61 -2.55 -4.71
CA ARG A 215 28.06 -1.60 -3.73
C ARG A 215 29.08 -0.51 -3.36
N GLU A 216 28.62 0.73 -3.22
CA GLU A 216 29.45 1.83 -2.71
C GLU A 216 29.51 1.82 -1.18
N ASN A 217 28.43 1.39 -0.52
CA ASN A 217 28.37 1.27 0.93
C ASN A 217 29.09 0.00 1.42
N LYS A 218 30.21 0.18 2.14
CA LYS A 218 31.03 -0.94 2.61
C LYS A 218 30.74 -1.35 4.04
N THR A 219 30.11 -0.50 4.85
CA THR A 219 29.90 -0.76 6.29
C THR A 219 28.47 -1.20 6.62
N LEU A 220 27.45 -0.65 5.97
CA LEU A 220 26.06 -1.07 6.15
C LEU A 220 25.72 -2.17 5.14
N TYR A 221 25.04 -3.21 5.60
CA TYR A 221 24.47 -4.24 4.74
C TYR A 221 23.03 -3.83 4.35
N SER A 222 22.89 -2.65 3.74
CA SER A 222 21.60 -2.15 3.26
C SER A 222 21.38 -2.56 1.81
N MET A 223 20.77 -3.73 1.60
CA MET A 223 20.27 -4.15 0.30
C MET A 223 18.75 -4.10 0.32
N TYR A 224 18.17 -3.19 -0.46
CA TYR A 224 16.73 -3.13 -0.70
C TYR A 224 16.45 -3.75 -2.06
N SER A 225 15.73 -4.87 -2.09
CA SER A 225 15.21 -5.44 -3.33
C SER A 225 13.89 -4.74 -3.66
N TYR A 226 13.86 -4.06 -4.81
CA TYR A 226 12.64 -3.44 -5.31
C TYR A 226 11.87 -4.45 -6.17
N GLY A 227 12.54 -5.28 -6.96
CA GLY A 227 11.84 -6.29 -7.76
C GLY A 227 12.45 -6.46 -9.13
N ILE A 228 11.62 -6.80 -10.11
CA ILE A 228 12.02 -6.89 -11.51
C ILE A 228 11.23 -5.89 -12.33
N GLU A 229 11.94 -5.03 -13.05
CA GLU A 229 11.36 -4.24 -14.12
C GLU A 229 11.44 -5.01 -15.44
N VAL A 230 10.31 -5.18 -16.10
CA VAL A 230 10.18 -5.86 -17.39
C VAL A 230 9.74 -4.82 -18.42
N THR A 231 10.64 -4.51 -19.35
CA THR A 231 10.38 -3.68 -20.52
C THR A 231 10.07 -4.57 -21.72
N PRO A 232 9.60 -4.02 -22.87
CA PRO A 232 9.35 -4.82 -24.07
C PRO A 232 10.57 -5.59 -24.59
N ASN A 233 11.79 -5.08 -24.33
CA ASN A 233 13.02 -5.64 -24.90
C ASN A 233 13.91 -6.33 -23.85
N GLU A 234 13.85 -5.88 -22.60
CA GLU A 234 14.80 -6.26 -21.55
C GLU A 234 14.11 -6.33 -20.19
N SER A 235 14.70 -7.06 -19.25
CA SER A 235 14.29 -7.04 -17.86
C SER A 235 15.47 -6.91 -16.92
N TYR A 236 15.20 -6.32 -15.75
CA TYR A 236 16.21 -5.89 -14.80
C TYR A 236 15.80 -6.22 -13.37
N TYR A 237 16.67 -6.88 -12.62
CA TYR A 237 16.57 -6.85 -11.16
C TYR A 237 16.91 -5.44 -10.69
N VAL A 238 16.09 -4.88 -9.80
CA VAL A 238 16.26 -3.52 -9.26
C VAL A 238 16.57 -3.62 -7.78
N PHE A 239 17.78 -3.21 -7.42
CA PHE A 239 18.24 -3.13 -6.04
C PHE A 239 18.55 -1.68 -5.69
N ALA A 240 18.48 -1.33 -4.40
CA ALA A 240 19.02 -0.06 -3.91
C ALA A 240 19.86 -0.24 -2.66
N GLU A 241 20.80 0.67 -2.47
CA GLU A 241 21.56 0.84 -1.23
C GLU A 241 21.40 2.27 -0.71
N GLU A 242 21.34 2.40 0.61
CA GLU A 242 21.44 3.70 1.28
C GLU A 242 22.91 4.06 1.50
N LEU A 243 23.32 5.30 1.20
CA LEU A 243 24.71 5.73 1.38
C LEU A 243 25.01 6.16 2.84
N GLU A 244 26.18 5.75 3.36
CA GLU A 244 26.61 6.04 4.74
C GLU A 244 26.64 7.54 5.07
N ASN A 245 27.01 8.37 4.09
CA ASN A 245 27.19 9.82 4.24
C ASN A 245 25.93 10.64 3.94
N ARG A 246 24.83 10.00 3.51
CA ARG A 246 23.59 10.67 3.09
C ARG A 246 22.38 9.81 3.46
N ARG A 247 21.98 9.86 4.73
CA ARG A 247 20.74 9.22 5.19
C ARG A 247 19.54 9.65 4.33
N GLY A 248 18.75 8.68 3.90
CA GLY A 248 17.59 8.88 3.03
C GLY A 248 17.91 9.00 1.53
N HIS A 249 19.19 9.07 1.13
CA HIS A 249 19.58 8.99 -0.27
C HIS A 249 19.89 7.55 -0.64
N MET A 250 19.29 7.06 -1.72
CA MET A 250 19.50 5.72 -2.22
C MET A 250 20.03 5.73 -3.64
N ASP A 251 21.13 5.01 -3.84
CA ASP A 251 21.60 4.64 -5.16
C ASP A 251 20.85 3.38 -5.61
N VAL A 252 20.38 3.38 -6.85
CA VAL A 252 19.73 2.21 -7.46
C VAL A 252 20.70 1.52 -8.41
N ILE A 253 20.75 0.20 -8.36
CA ILE A 253 21.49 -0.63 -9.31
C ILE A 253 20.48 -1.51 -10.05
N LYS A 254 20.46 -1.38 -11.38
CA LYS A 254 19.72 -2.29 -12.26
C LYS A 254 20.67 -3.32 -12.82
N ILE A 255 20.28 -4.59 -12.75
CA ILE A 255 21.07 -5.72 -13.23
C ILE A 255 20.24 -6.48 -14.26
N ASN A 256 20.72 -6.54 -15.49
CA ASN A 256 20.02 -7.20 -16.59
C ASN A 256 19.88 -8.70 -16.30
N THR A 257 18.65 -9.21 -16.36
CA THR A 257 18.30 -10.60 -16.00
C THR A 257 18.87 -11.65 -16.96
N ARG A 258 19.32 -11.24 -18.17
CA ARG A 258 19.88 -12.13 -19.18
C ARG A 258 21.40 -12.08 -19.21
N SER A 259 21.99 -10.88 -19.20
CA SER A 259 23.44 -10.70 -19.38
C SER A 259 24.21 -10.53 -18.07
N GLY A 260 23.54 -10.14 -16.98
CA GLY A 260 24.19 -9.76 -15.72
C GLY A 260 24.88 -8.41 -15.78
N ALA A 261 24.83 -7.71 -16.92
CA ALA A 261 25.34 -6.33 -17.01
C ALA A 261 24.54 -5.43 -16.07
N TYR A 262 25.24 -4.59 -15.32
CA TYR A 262 24.62 -3.68 -14.35
C TYR A 262 24.82 -2.21 -14.73
N LYS A 263 23.88 -1.37 -14.29
CA LYS A 263 23.98 0.09 -14.35
C LYS A 263 23.55 0.69 -13.02
N ARG A 264 24.34 1.63 -12.52
CA ARG A 264 24.08 2.39 -11.28
C ARG A 264 23.42 3.73 -11.61
N TYR A 265 22.47 4.12 -10.77
CA TYR A 265 21.71 5.36 -10.85
C TYR A 265 21.83 6.08 -9.50
N LYS A 266 22.54 7.21 -9.50
CA LYS A 266 22.67 8.08 -8.30
C LYS A 266 21.48 9.00 -8.09
N ASN A 267 20.56 9.02 -9.04
CA ASN A 267 19.37 9.88 -9.01
C ASN A 267 18.17 9.19 -9.65
N TYR A 268 17.94 7.92 -9.32
CA TYR A 268 16.80 7.17 -9.85
C TYR A 268 15.46 7.86 -9.48
N PRO A 269 14.46 7.91 -10.37
CA PRO A 269 14.36 7.27 -11.69
C PRO A 269 14.94 8.06 -12.87
N PHE A 270 15.66 9.16 -12.64
CA PHE A 270 16.28 9.93 -13.72
C PHE A 270 17.48 9.18 -14.29
N GLU A 271 17.62 9.23 -15.61
CA GLU A 271 18.84 8.80 -16.29
C GLU A 271 19.94 9.81 -15.98
N ASN A 272 21.04 9.34 -15.37
CA ASN A 272 22.32 10.05 -15.33
C ASN A 272 23.13 9.71 -16.58
#